data_AF-A0A521JVL0-F1
#
_entry.id   AF-A0A521JVL0-F1
#
_cell.length_a   1.000
_cell.length_b   1.000
_cell.length_c   1.000
_cell.angle_alpha   90.00
_cell.angle_beta   90.00
_cell.angle_gamma   90.00
#
_symmetry.space_group_name_H-M   'P 1'
#
loop_
_entity.id
_entity.type
_entity.pdbx_description
1 polymer ?
#
loop_
_entity_poly.entity_id
_entity_poly.type
_entity_poly.pdbx_seq_one_letter_code
_entity_poly.pdbx_strand_id
1 'polypeptide(L)'
;MHHPGLHKSHHSSQDGKTDFMKRCHPILRPGGVFVVFDPYPGDGETREAFVRRWWTHIQETWKDLSPEELTLVHDHIMGCDFPESPSTLDDFAHKAGLRGRKPSGHRRMVFMPCAHSLRDDGAPVCVRRAG
;
A
#
# COMPACT_ATOMS: atom_id res chain seq x y z
N MET A 1 15.35 16.97 12.37
CA MET A 1 15.73 16.07 11.26
C MET A 1 14.70 14.96 11.20
N HIS A 2 13.85 14.92 10.17
CA HIS A 2 12.99 13.75 9.95
C HIS A 2 13.83 12.69 9.24
N HIS A 3 14.02 11.54 9.88
CA HIS A 3 14.47 10.33 9.20
C HIS A 3 13.58 10.12 7.95
N PRO A 4 14.11 9.60 6.83
CA PRO A 4 13.27 8.99 5.79
C PRO A 4 12.65 7.73 6.40
N GLY A 5 11.66 7.92 7.26
CA GLY A 5 10.99 6.87 8.00
C GLY A 5 9.98 6.19 7.09
N LEU A 6 9.99 4.86 7.11
CA LEU A 6 8.87 4.07 6.62
C LEU A 6 7.62 4.52 7.37
N HIS A 7 6.65 5.07 6.66
CA HIS A 7 5.33 5.38 7.19
C HIS A 7 4.51 4.09 7.17
N LYS A 8 3.97 3.68 8.32
CA LYS A 8 3.07 2.53 8.40
C LYS A 8 1.71 2.92 7.81
N SER A 9 1.56 2.76 6.50
CA SER A 9 0.36 3.18 5.78
C SER A 9 -0.88 2.44 6.27
N HIS A 10 -0.82 1.13 6.48
CA HIS A 10 -1.96 0.35 6.97
C HIS A 10 -2.50 0.77 8.34
N HIS A 11 -1.74 1.47 9.20
CA HIS A 11 -2.26 2.01 10.48
C HIS A 11 -2.84 3.41 10.38
N SER A 12 -2.64 4.07 9.24
CA SER A 12 -2.98 5.48 9.08
C SER A 12 -4.38 5.66 8.51
N SER A 13 -5.07 6.70 8.96
CA SER A 13 -6.33 7.12 8.35
C SER A 13 -6.13 7.55 6.90
N GLN A 14 -7.21 7.56 6.12
CA GLN A 14 -7.21 8.06 4.74
C GLN A 14 -6.68 9.49 4.64
N ASP A 15 -7.10 10.37 5.56
CA ASP A 15 -6.62 11.75 5.64
C ASP A 15 -5.12 11.80 5.96
N GLY A 16 -4.68 10.97 6.91
CA GLY A 16 -3.27 10.86 7.28
C GLY A 16 -2.38 10.44 6.10
N LYS A 17 -2.83 9.48 5.30
CA LYS A 17 -2.16 9.02 4.07
C LYS A 17 -2.08 10.14 3.04
N THR A 18 -3.19 10.83 2.80
CA THR A 18 -3.26 11.96 1.84
C THR A 18 -2.34 13.10 2.26
N ASP A 19 -2.35 13.46 3.54
CA ASP A 19 -1.50 14.53 4.07
C ASP A 19 -0.02 14.15 4.05
N PHE A 20 0.31 12.89 4.30
CA PHE A 20 1.68 12.39 4.15
C PHE A 20 2.15 12.52 2.69
N MET A 21 1.34 12.08 1.73
CA MET A 21 1.66 12.24 0.31
C MET A 21 1.82 13.71 -0.08
N LYS A 22 0.96 14.62 0.42
CA LYS A 22 1.08 16.08 0.19
C LYS A 22 2.39 16.65 0.72
N ARG A 23 2.85 16.20 1.91
CA ARG A 23 4.14 16.61 2.49
C ARG A 23 5.33 16.03 1.73
N CYS A 24 5.19 14.81 1.21
CA CYS A 24 6.21 14.19 0.36
C CYS A 24 6.29 14.86 -1.02
N HIS A 25 5.17 15.32 -1.57
CA HIS A 25 5.13 15.88 -2.91
C HIS A 25 6.22 16.93 -3.16
N PRO A 26 6.41 18.02 -2.36
CA PRO A 26 7.40 19.07 -2.63
C PRO A 26 8.86 18.67 -2.38
N ILE A 27 9.14 17.63 -1.61
CA ILE A 27 10.52 17.21 -1.29
C ILE A 27 11.13 16.22 -2.29
N LEU A 28 10.32 15.59 -3.14
CA LEU A 28 10.83 14.74 -4.22
C LEU A 28 11.64 15.56 -5.22
N ARG A 29 12.66 14.97 -5.85
CA ARG A 29 13.33 15.62 -7.00
C ARG A 29 12.37 15.63 -8.20
N PRO A 30 12.55 16.52 -9.19
CA PRO A 30 11.88 16.36 -10.49
C PRO A 30 12.10 14.94 -11.02
N GLY A 31 11.02 14.25 -11.39
CA GLY A 31 11.04 12.84 -11.79
C GLY A 31 11.23 11.81 -10.66
N GLY A 32 11.31 12.26 -9.39
CA GLY A 32 11.37 11.41 -8.21
C GLY A 32 10.10 10.58 -8.03
N VAL A 33 10.23 9.47 -7.29
CA VAL A 33 9.17 8.48 -7.11
C VAL A 33 8.81 8.36 -5.63
N PHE A 34 7.52 8.41 -5.31
CA PHE A 34 6.95 7.97 -4.05
C PHE A 34 6.54 6.50 -4.18
N VAL A 35 7.04 5.63 -3.29
CA VAL A 35 6.74 4.20 -3.34
C VAL A 35 5.91 3.84 -2.12
N VAL A 36 4.76 3.20 -2.35
CA VAL A 36 3.97 2.55 -1.30
C VAL A 36 4.24 1.05 -1.38
N PHE A 37 4.65 0.47 -0.26
CA PHE A 37 4.91 -0.95 -0.11
C PHE A 37 4.11 -1.45 1.09
N ASP A 38 2.99 -2.13 0.82
CA ASP A 38 2.03 -2.61 1.83
C ASP A 38 1.20 -3.74 1.21
N PRO A 39 0.66 -4.71 1.98
CA PRO A 39 -0.45 -5.51 1.50
C PRO A 39 -1.69 -4.63 1.35
N TYR A 40 -2.42 -4.81 0.24
CA TYR A 40 -3.60 -4.01 -0.08
C TYR A 40 -4.76 -4.87 -0.57
N PRO A 41 -6.02 -4.44 -0.31
CA PRO A 41 -7.20 -5.05 -0.89
C PRO A 41 -7.22 -4.83 -2.40
N GLY A 42 -7.81 -5.78 -3.12
CA GLY A 42 -8.20 -5.54 -4.51
C GLY A 42 -9.26 -4.45 -4.61
N ASP A 43 -9.41 -3.84 -5.79
CA ASP A 43 -10.49 -2.87 -6.01
C ASP A 43 -11.86 -3.55 -5.82
N GLY A 44 -12.67 -2.99 -4.91
CA GLY A 44 -13.98 -3.55 -4.53
C GLY A 44 -13.93 -4.67 -3.49
N GLU A 45 -12.75 -5.12 -3.06
CA GLU A 45 -12.61 -6.07 -1.95
C GLU A 45 -12.90 -5.35 -0.62
N THR A 46 -13.77 -5.91 0.21
CA THR A 46 -14.02 -5.35 1.54
C THR A 46 -12.83 -5.60 2.46
N ARG A 47 -12.68 -4.78 3.49
CA ARG A 47 -11.63 -4.97 4.50
C ARG A 47 -11.69 -6.36 5.12
N GLU A 48 -12.88 -6.85 5.45
CA GLU A 48 -13.11 -8.16 6.08
C GLU A 48 -12.72 -9.32 5.16
N ALA A 49 -12.93 -9.18 3.85
CA ALA A 49 -12.48 -10.17 2.87
C ALA A 49 -10.95 -10.16 2.76
N PHE A 50 -10.36 -8.97 2.69
CA PHE A 50 -8.92 -8.79 2.62
C PHE A 50 -8.19 -9.35 3.84
N VAL A 51 -8.57 -8.97 5.07
CA VAL A 51 -7.85 -9.41 6.28
C VAL A 51 -7.94 -10.91 6.48
N ARG A 52 -9.06 -11.55 6.10
CA ARG A 52 -9.19 -13.02 6.12
C ARG A 52 -8.24 -13.68 5.12
N ARG A 53 -8.22 -13.22 3.87
CA ARG A 53 -7.30 -13.72 2.84
C ARG A 53 -5.84 -13.53 3.24
N TRP A 54 -5.50 -12.37 3.79
CA TRP A 54 -4.17 -12.05 4.28
C TRP A 54 -3.77 -12.94 5.46
N TRP A 55 -4.68 -13.16 6.40
CA TRP A 55 -4.44 -14.06 7.53
C TRP A 55 -4.22 -15.52 7.10
N THR A 56 -5.01 -16.02 6.14
CA THR A 56 -4.77 -17.35 5.54
C THR A 56 -3.34 -17.45 4.99
N HIS A 57 -2.90 -16.45 4.23
CA HIS A 57 -1.55 -16.43 3.66
C HIS A 57 -0.45 -16.43 4.74
N ILE A 58 -0.60 -15.65 5.81
CA ILE A 58 0.37 -15.62 6.91
C ILE A 58 0.50 -17.01 7.54
N GLN A 59 -0.62 -17.65 7.85
CA GLN A 59 -0.57 -19.01 8.43
C GLN A 59 0.10 -20.02 7.48
N GLU A 60 -0.09 -19.85 6.17
CA GLU A 60 0.49 -20.72 5.14
C GLU A 60 1.99 -20.47 4.91
N THR A 61 2.49 -19.26 5.15
CA THR A 61 3.85 -18.87 4.72
C THR A 61 4.80 -18.51 5.86
N TRP A 62 4.30 -18.01 6.99
CA TRP A 62 5.12 -17.59 8.13
C TRP A 62 5.30 -18.75 9.09
N LYS A 63 6.18 -19.70 8.72
CA LYS A 63 6.39 -20.96 9.45
C LYS A 63 7.30 -20.85 10.67
N ASP A 64 8.04 -19.76 10.78
CA ASP A 64 9.04 -19.57 11.84
C ASP A 64 8.50 -18.90 13.11
N LEU A 65 7.21 -18.52 13.12
CA LEU A 65 6.58 -17.88 14.28
C LEU A 65 6.00 -18.91 15.24
N SER A 66 6.14 -18.63 16.55
CA SER A 66 5.47 -19.41 17.59
C SER A 66 3.94 -19.20 17.54
N PRO A 67 3.15 -20.10 18.13
CA PRO A 67 1.70 -19.91 18.27
C PRO A 67 1.33 -18.58 18.94
N GLU A 68 2.07 -18.18 19.97
CA GLU A 68 1.84 -16.92 20.69
C GLU A 68 2.16 -15.70 19.82
N GLU A 69 3.24 -15.76 19.05
CA GLU A 69 3.60 -14.70 18.09
C GLU A 69 2.55 -14.58 16.97
N LEU A 70 2.02 -15.72 16.48
CA LEU A 70 0.94 -15.73 15.52
C LEU A 70 -0.35 -15.11 16.07
N THR A 71 -0.69 -15.36 17.34
CA THR A 71 -1.84 -14.69 17.99
C THR A 71 -1.66 -13.18 18.03
N LEU A 72 -0.45 -12.69 18.36
CA LEU A 72 -0.17 -11.25 18.36
C LEU A 72 -0.30 -10.64 16.95
N VAL A 73 0.17 -11.34 15.92
CA VAL A 73 0.04 -10.90 14.52
C VAL A 73 -1.42 -10.90 14.07
N HIS A 74 -2.19 -11.93 14.43
CA HIS A 74 -3.62 -12.00 14.13
C HIS A 74 -4.38 -10.80 14.70
N ASP A 75 -4.23 -10.55 15.99
CA ASP A 75 -4.96 -9.49 16.69
C ASP A 75 -4.56 -8.12 16.14
N HIS A 76 -3.28 -7.95 15.79
CA HIS A 76 -2.78 -6.77 15.11
C HIS A 76 -3.48 -6.54 13.77
N ILE A 77 -3.51 -7.54 12.89
CA ILE A 77 -4.09 -7.40 11.54
C ILE A 77 -5.59 -7.10 11.65
N MET A 78 -6.31 -7.85 12.48
CA MET A 78 -7.75 -7.71 12.60
C MET A 78 -8.17 -6.37 13.23
N GLY A 79 -7.39 -5.87 14.20
CA GLY A 79 -7.71 -4.64 14.94
C GLY A 79 -7.07 -3.36 14.38
N CYS A 80 -5.92 -3.46 13.72
CA CYS A 80 -5.08 -2.30 13.39
C CYS A 80 -4.86 -2.07 11.90
N ASP A 81 -5.07 -3.08 11.03
CA ASP A 81 -4.82 -2.90 9.60
C ASP A 81 -6.04 -2.30 8.89
N PHE A 82 -5.84 -1.15 8.26
CA PHE A 82 -6.78 -0.41 7.43
C PHE A 82 -6.13 -0.04 6.09
N PRO A 83 -5.77 -1.02 5.25
CA PRO A 83 -5.18 -0.75 3.95
C PRO A 83 -6.22 -0.22 2.97
N GLU A 84 -5.75 0.53 1.97
CA GLU A 84 -6.60 1.02 0.87
C GLU A 84 -6.29 0.27 -0.42
N SER A 85 -7.27 0.21 -1.31
CA SER A 85 -7.05 -0.38 -2.64
C SER A 85 -6.12 0.48 -3.51
N PRO A 86 -5.55 -0.10 -4.58
CA PRO A 86 -4.74 0.66 -5.53
C PRO A 86 -5.44 1.89 -6.11
N SER A 87 -6.72 1.79 -6.47
CA SER A 87 -7.48 2.95 -7.01
C SER A 87 -7.64 4.05 -5.97
N THR A 88 -7.98 3.71 -4.73
CA THR A 88 -8.10 4.68 -3.64
C THR A 88 -6.76 5.37 -3.34
N LEU A 89 -5.65 4.64 -3.35
CA LEU A 89 -4.33 5.24 -3.17
C LEU A 89 -3.93 6.15 -4.36
N ASP A 90 -4.32 5.79 -5.59
CA ASP A 90 -4.11 6.63 -6.78
C ASP A 90 -4.86 7.95 -6.66
N ASP A 91 -6.11 7.92 -6.16
CA ASP A 91 -6.89 9.12 -5.87
C ASP A 91 -6.22 9.99 -4.82
N PHE A 92 -5.66 9.40 -3.75
CA PHE A 92 -4.95 10.16 -2.71
C PHE A 92 -3.70 10.84 -3.27
N ALA A 93 -2.95 10.13 -4.09
CA ALA A 93 -1.76 10.66 -4.74
C ALA A 93 -2.10 11.78 -5.72
N HIS A 94 -3.18 11.63 -6.49
CA HIS A 94 -3.70 12.67 -7.37
C HIS A 94 -4.08 13.94 -6.59
N LYS A 95 -4.79 13.79 -5.47
CA LYS A 95 -5.10 14.91 -4.56
C LYS A 95 -3.86 15.53 -3.93
N ALA A 96 -2.78 14.76 -3.81
CA ALA A 96 -1.49 15.22 -3.30
C ALA A 96 -0.56 15.85 -4.36
N GLY A 97 -0.97 15.89 -5.62
CA GLY A 97 -0.17 16.43 -6.73
C GLY A 97 0.83 15.45 -7.33
N LEU A 98 0.88 14.21 -6.83
CA LEU A 98 1.61 13.11 -7.46
C LEU A 98 0.81 12.63 -8.68
N ARG A 99 1.52 12.14 -9.71
CA ARG A 99 0.88 11.56 -10.90
C ARG A 99 1.28 10.10 -11.07
N GLY A 100 0.37 9.26 -11.54
CA GLY A 100 0.68 7.89 -11.95
C GLY A 100 1.78 7.82 -13.03
N ARG A 101 2.36 6.64 -13.24
CA ARG A 101 3.51 6.37 -14.12
C ARG A 101 3.23 6.71 -15.60
N LYS A 102 3.35 7.99 -16.00
CA LYS A 102 3.58 8.40 -17.40
C LYS A 102 4.97 9.04 -17.59
N PRO A 103 5.60 8.87 -18.77
CA PRO A 103 6.94 9.39 -19.03
C PRO A 103 6.86 10.86 -19.47
N SER A 104 6.76 11.78 -18.52
CA SER A 104 7.12 13.19 -18.75
C SER A 104 7.27 13.90 -17.42
N GLY A 105 8.42 14.57 -17.19
CA GLY A 105 8.72 15.68 -16.25
C GLY A 105 8.18 15.72 -14.80
N HIS A 106 7.29 14.84 -14.38
CA HIS A 106 6.46 14.94 -13.17
C HIS A 106 6.88 13.90 -12.13
N ARG A 107 6.60 14.20 -10.86
CA ARG A 107 6.84 13.33 -9.70
C ARG A 107 5.84 12.17 -9.73
N ARG A 108 6.32 10.95 -9.49
CA ARG A 108 5.59 9.69 -9.76
C ARG A 108 5.21 8.95 -8.49
N MET A 109 4.18 8.11 -8.55
CA MET A 109 3.92 7.08 -7.54
C MET A 109 4.05 5.68 -8.14
N VAL A 110 4.57 4.73 -7.35
CA VAL A 110 4.64 3.30 -7.67
C VAL A 110 4.06 2.48 -6.52
N PHE A 111 3.14 1.57 -6.87
CA PHE A 111 2.68 0.52 -5.99
C PHE A 111 3.51 -0.73 -6.20
N MET A 112 4.13 -1.22 -5.15
CA MET A 112 4.69 -2.57 -5.15
C MET A 112 3.86 -3.43 -4.19
N PRO A 113 3.17 -4.47 -4.69
CA PRO A 113 2.64 -5.49 -3.81
C PRO A 113 3.80 -6.13 -3.04
N CYS A 114 3.59 -6.42 -1.76
CA CYS A 114 4.35 -7.49 -1.13
C CYS A 114 4.13 -8.75 -1.98
N ALA A 115 5.19 -9.50 -2.30
CA ALA A 115 5.42 -10.36 -3.47
C ALA A 115 4.30 -11.32 -3.97
N HIS A 116 3.16 -11.40 -3.29
CA HIS A 116 2.02 -12.27 -3.57
C HIS A 116 0.71 -11.56 -3.96
N SER A 117 0.69 -10.24 -4.13
CA SER A 117 -0.43 -9.51 -4.78
C SER A 117 -0.21 -9.23 -6.27
N LEU A 118 0.74 -9.96 -6.88
CA LEU A 118 0.93 -10.00 -8.32
C LEU A 118 -0.22 -10.80 -8.96
N ARG A 119 -0.60 -10.44 -10.18
CA ARG A 119 -1.38 -11.34 -11.04
C ARG A 119 -0.56 -12.62 -11.26
N ASP A 120 -1.21 -13.71 -11.70
CA ASP A 120 -0.54 -14.99 -12.01
C ASP A 120 0.65 -14.84 -13.00
N ASP A 121 0.72 -13.74 -13.75
CA ASP A 121 1.79 -13.40 -14.68
C ASP A 121 2.99 -12.64 -14.05
N GLY A 122 3.00 -12.44 -12.72
CA GLY A 122 4.10 -11.78 -12.02
C GLY A 122 4.21 -10.27 -12.28
N ALA A 123 3.24 -9.66 -12.96
CA ALA A 123 3.24 -8.22 -13.19
C ALA A 123 2.73 -7.45 -11.95
N PRO A 124 3.39 -6.33 -11.54
CA PRO A 124 2.80 -5.44 -10.55
C PRO A 124 1.43 -4.97 -11.06
N VAL A 125 0.44 -4.92 -10.16
CA VAL A 125 -0.91 -4.42 -10.48
C VAL A 125 -0.80 -2.97 -10.93
N CYS A 126 -0.67 -2.80 -12.24
CA CYS A 126 -0.60 -1.52 -12.90
C CYS A 126 -2.04 -1.10 -13.17
N VAL A 127 -2.49 0.00 -12.54
CA VAL A 127 -3.74 0.67 -12.87
C VAL A 127 -3.70 1.01 -14.36
N ARG A 128 -4.32 0.18 -15.20
CA ARG A 128 -4.68 0.56 -16.56
C ARG A 128 -5.93 1.42 -16.41
N ARG A 129 -5.86 2.68 -16.85
CA ARG A 129 -7.06 3.50 -17.04
C ARG A 129 -8.08 2.73 -17.88
N ALA A 130 -9.31 2.67 -17.40
CA ALA A 130 -10.46 2.59 -18.29
C ALA A 130 -10.42 3.85 -19.18
N GLY A 131 -10.64 3.65 -20.48
CA GLY A 131 -10.58 4.69 -21.52
C GLY A 131 -11.58 5.80 -21.30
#